data_AF-A0A945FH83-F1
#
_entry.id   AF-A0A945FH83-F1
#
_cell.length_a   1.000
_cell.length_b   1.000
_cell.length_c   1.000
_cell.angle_alpha   90.00
_cell.angle_beta   90.00
_cell.angle_gamma   90.00
#
_symmetry.space_group_name_H-M   'P 1'
#
loop_
_entity.id
_entity.type
_entity.pdbx_description
1 polymer ?
#
loop_
_entity_poly.entity_id
_entity_poly.type
_entity_poly.pdbx_seq_one_letter_code
_entity_poly.pdbx_strand_id
1 'polypeptide(L)'
;MNGVVDFKSTAPYFGVGWGNATNGRFGLALDLGVVLQGIPQVSLTATGLVSSDPNFVQELNREVQELENDISAFKYYPVISLGLSMNLGVR
;
A
#
# COMPACT_ATOMS: atom_id res chain seq x y z
N MET A 1 -19.53 13.70 -11.83
CA MET A 1 -18.77 13.39 -10.60
C MET A 1 -17.36 13.08 -11.03
N ASN A 2 -16.36 13.70 -10.42
CA ASN A 2 -14.95 13.36 -10.64
C ASN A 2 -14.39 12.84 -9.31
N GLY A 3 -13.76 11.67 -9.33
CA GLY A 3 -13.05 11.11 -8.19
C GLY A 3 -11.55 11.08 -8.47
N VAL A 4 -10.76 11.67 -7.58
CA VAL A 4 -9.30 11.60 -7.60
C VAL A 4 -8.84 10.85 -6.36
N VAL A 5 -7.97 9.87 -6.57
CA VAL A 5 -7.36 9.07 -5.51
C VAL A 5 -5.86 9.35 -5.55
N ASP A 6 -5.35 10.09 -4.58
CA ASP A 6 -3.93 10.41 -4.46
C ASP A 6 -3.29 9.56 -3.35
N PHE A 7 -2.22 8.86 -3.71
CA PHE A 7 -1.41 8.10 -2.76
C PHE A 7 -0.17 8.92 -2.38
N LYS A 8 0.35 8.71 -1.16
CA LYS A 8 1.65 9.29 -0.79
C LYS A 8 2.74 8.75 -1.74
N SER A 9 3.60 9.64 -2.24
CA SER A 9 4.67 9.29 -3.18
C SER A 9 5.73 8.32 -2.62
N THR A 10 5.74 8.07 -1.32
CA THR A 10 6.74 7.23 -0.64
C THR A 10 6.07 6.35 0.40
N ALA A 11 6.35 5.05 0.34
CA ALA A 11 5.85 4.04 1.28
C ALA A 11 7.03 3.35 1.98
N PRO A 12 7.28 3.60 3.28
CA PRO A 12 8.37 2.94 4.00
C PRO A 12 8.11 1.44 4.17
N TYR A 13 9.19 0.65 4.18
CA TYR A 13 9.18 -0.79 4.37
C TYR A 13 9.88 -1.18 5.68
N PHE A 14 9.29 -2.11 6.42
CA PHE A 14 9.89 -2.71 7.60
C PHE A 14 9.87 -4.22 7.45
N GLY A 15 11.03 -4.85 7.51
CA GLY A 15 11.17 -6.29 7.35
C GLY A 15 12.22 -6.90 8.27
N VAL A 16 12.07 -8.20 8.50
CA VAL A 16 13.05 -9.04 9.18
C VAL A 16 13.38 -10.22 8.26
N GLY A 17 14.66 -10.34 7.94
CA GLY A 17 15.18 -11.38 7.06
C GLY A 17 16.02 -12.41 7.83
N TRP A 18 15.87 -13.68 7.44
CA TRP A 18 16.78 -14.75 7.80
C TRP A 18 17.33 -15.40 6.54
N GLY A 19 18.65 -15.58 6.48
CA GLY A 19 19.29 -16.26 5.37
C GLY A 19 20.52 -17.02 5.81
N ASN A 20 20.82 -18.09 5.08
CA ASN A 20 22.03 -18.86 5.28
C ASN A 20 22.86 -18.82 3.99
N ALA A 21 24.06 -18.24 4.09
CA ALA A 21 25.10 -18.48 3.12
C ALA A 21 25.66 -19.86 3.43
N THR A 22 25.14 -20.89 2.76
CA THR A 22 25.75 -22.22 2.88
C THR A 22 27.23 -22.11 2.46
N ASN A 23 28.12 -22.93 3.02
CA ASN A 23 29.57 -22.94 2.68
C ASN A 23 29.89 -23.18 1.17
N GLY A 24 28.87 -23.19 0.31
CA GLY A 24 28.99 -23.25 -1.14
C GLY A 24 28.79 -21.89 -1.82
N ARG A 25 28.61 -21.93 -3.14
CA ARG A 25 28.45 -20.75 -3.99
C ARG A 25 27.05 -20.14 -3.93
N PHE A 26 26.12 -20.72 -3.19
CA PHE A 26 24.71 -20.32 -3.17
C PHE A 26 24.20 -20.07 -1.75
N GLY A 27 23.33 -19.07 -1.61
CA GLY A 27 22.62 -18.73 -0.37
C GLY A 27 21.12 -18.63 -0.61
N LEU A 28 20.37 -18.95 0.43
CA LEU A 28 18.91 -18.79 0.49
C LEU A 28 18.57 -17.77 1.57
N ALA A 29 17.58 -16.93 1.29
CA ALA A 29 17.03 -15.97 2.25
C ALA A 29 15.50 -16.02 2.24
N LEU A 30 14.91 -15.86 3.41
CA LEU A 30 13.50 -15.60 3.62
C LEU A 30 13.39 -14.21 4.26
N ASP A 31 12.52 -13.38 3.73
CA ASP A 31 12.24 -12.05 4.25
C ASP A 31 10.74 -11.89 4.49
N LEU A 32 10.40 -11.41 5.67
CA LEU A 32 9.03 -11.11 6.08
C LEU A 32 8.96 -9.64 6.46
N GLY A 33 8.02 -8.91 5.88
CA GLY A 33 7.87 -7.50 6.20
C GLY A 33 6.50 -6.93 5.91
N VAL A 34 6.42 -5.62 6.06
CA VAL A 34 5.21 -4.83 5.86
C VAL A 34 5.58 -3.52 5.17
N VAL A 35 4.83 -3.19 4.13
CA VAL A 35 4.89 -1.88 3.49
C VAL A 35 3.83 -1.00 4.15
N LEU A 36 4.24 0.20 4.57
CA LEU A 36 3.35 1.23 5.11
C LEU A 36 2.96 2.20 4.00
N GLN A 37 2.01 1.84 3.14
CA GLN A 37 1.61 2.74 2.05
C GLN A 37 0.83 3.97 2.56
N GLY A 38 0.25 3.88 3.76
CA GLY A 38 -0.60 4.93 4.32
C GLY A 38 -2.03 4.88 3.79
N ILE A 39 -2.87 5.79 4.29
CA ILE A 39 -4.24 5.95 3.82
C ILE A 39 -4.19 6.81 2.54
N PRO A 40 -4.77 6.36 1.41
CA PRO A 40 -4.92 7.18 0.21
C PRO A 40 -5.84 8.37 0.52
N GLN A 41 -5.51 9.56 0.04
CA GLN A 41 -6.45 10.69 0.10
C GLN A 41 -7.44 10.55 -1.06
N VAL A 42 -8.70 10.32 -0.73
CA VAL A 42 -9.80 10.26 -1.72
C VAL A 42 -10.50 11.61 -1.72
N SER A 43 -10.51 12.29 -2.86
CA SER A 43 -11.27 13.52 -3.06
C SER A 43 -12.38 13.27 -4.08
N LEU A 44 -13.63 13.26 -3.61
CA LEU A 44 -14.81 13.17 -4.47
C LEU A 44 -15.39 14.58 -4.67
N THR A 45 -15.42 15.05 -5.91
CA THR A 45 -16.05 16.35 -6.26
C THR A 45 -17.26 16.12 -7.16
N ALA A 46 -18.44 16.52 -6.68
CA ALA A 46 -19.67 16.51 -7.45
C ALA A 46 -19.98 17.91 -8.01
N THR A 47 -19.96 18.07 -9.33
CA THR A 47 -20.32 19.31 -10.03
C THR A 47 -21.71 19.17 -10.67
N GLY A 48 -22.66 20.08 -10.39
CA GLY A 48 -23.99 20.13 -11.02
C GLY A 48 -25.10 20.76 -10.14
N LEU A 49 -26.30 20.96 -10.68
CA LEU A 49 -27.47 21.60 -10.04
C LEU A 49 -27.94 20.94 -8.72
N VAL A 50 -27.53 19.69 -8.47
CA VAL A 50 -27.87 18.90 -7.27
C VAL A 50 -26.77 18.96 -6.21
N SER A 51 -25.63 19.60 -6.50
CA SER A 51 -24.48 19.71 -5.57
C SER A 51 -24.78 20.46 -4.27
N SER A 52 -25.89 21.21 -4.23
CA SER A 52 -26.39 21.92 -3.05
C SER A 52 -27.62 21.27 -2.40
N ASP A 53 -28.08 20.12 -2.90
CA ASP A 53 -29.16 19.37 -2.27
C ASP A 53 -28.65 18.71 -0.97
N PRO A 54 -29.24 19.01 0.21
CA PRO A 54 -28.79 18.49 1.48
C PRO A 54 -28.74 16.96 1.55
N ASN A 55 -29.66 16.27 0.87
CA ASN A 55 -29.70 14.81 0.86
C ASN A 55 -28.55 14.24 0.03
N PHE A 56 -28.23 14.87 -1.10
CA PHE A 56 -27.12 14.49 -1.97
C PHE A 56 -25.76 14.72 -1.29
N VAL A 57 -25.61 15.82 -0.55
CA VAL A 57 -24.38 16.10 0.22
C VAL A 57 -24.19 15.09 1.36
N GLN A 58 -25.27 14.68 2.04
CA GLN A 58 -25.20 13.63 3.07
C GLN A 58 -24.80 12.27 2.48
N GLU A 59 -25.41 11.87 1.37
CA GLU A 59 -25.07 10.60 0.70
C GLU A 59 -23.61 10.60 0.24
N LEU A 60 -23.14 11.71 -0.35
CA LEU A 60 -21.75 11.85 -0.80
C LEU A 60 -20.75 11.77 0.36
N ASN A 61 -21.04 12.40 1.50
CA ASN A 61 -20.19 12.32 2.69
C ASN A 61 -20.18 10.90 3.28
N ARG A 62 -21.32 10.21 3.26
CA ARG A 62 -21.41 8.80 3.67
C ARG A 62 -20.53 7.91 2.79
N GLU A 63 -20.59 8.11 1.48
CA GLU A 63 -19.81 7.35 0.51
C GLU A 63 -18.30 7.62 0.62
N VAL A 64 -17.89 8.88 0.88
CA VAL A 64 -16.48 9.21 1.19
C VAL A 64 -16.01 8.47 2.44
N GLN A 65 -16.81 8.45 3.52
CA GLN A 65 -16.42 7.77 4.77
C GLN A 65 -16.32 6.25 4.62
N GLU A 66 -17.23 5.64 3.86
CA GLU A 66 -17.16 4.21 3.55
C GLU A 66 -15.90 3.90 2.75
N LEU A 67 -15.59 4.70 1.73
CA LEU A 67 -14.35 4.58 0.96
C LEU A 67 -13.10 4.74 1.82
N GLU A 68 -13.06 5.75 2.70
CA GLU A 68 -11.94 5.97 3.63
C GLU A 68 -11.74 4.79 4.59
N ASN A 69 -12.82 4.18 5.06
CA ASN A 69 -12.74 3.00 5.93
C ASN A 69 -12.25 1.77 5.17
N ASP A 70 -12.77 1.50 3.97
CA ASP A 70 -12.36 0.35 3.16
C ASP A 70 -10.89 0.44 2.74
N ILE A 71 -10.42 1.63 2.34
CA ILE A 71 -9.03 1.83 1.95
C ILE A 71 -8.08 1.86 3.14
N SER A 72 -8.57 2.12 4.37
CA SER A 72 -7.74 2.12 5.58
C SER A 72 -7.12 0.75 5.87
N ALA A 73 -7.79 -0.33 5.47
CA ALA A 73 -7.28 -1.70 5.59
C ALA A 73 -6.00 -1.91 4.76
N PHE A 74 -5.83 -1.17 3.66
CA PHE A 74 -4.65 -1.23 2.80
C PHE A 74 -3.46 -0.39 3.31
N LYS A 75 -3.60 0.25 4.47
CA LYS A 75 -2.51 1.02 5.11
C LYS A 75 -1.27 0.15 5.38
N TYR A 76 -1.48 -1.13 5.68
CA TYR A 76 -0.43 -2.11 5.98
C TYR A 76 -0.50 -3.26 4.97
N TYR A 77 0.54 -3.42 4.18
CA TYR A 77 0.61 -4.48 3.18
C TYR A 77 1.68 -5.51 3.56
N PRO A 78 1.32 -6.72 4.02
CA PRO A 78 2.29 -7.74 4.38
C PRO A 78 3.01 -8.28 3.13
N VAL A 79 4.31 -8.52 3.26
CA VAL A 79 5.18 -9.01 2.19
C VAL A 79 5.93 -10.25 2.69
N ILE A 80 5.98 -11.28 1.84
CA ILE A 80 6.79 -12.48 2.04
C ILE A 80 7.67 -12.63 0.80
N SER A 81 8.97 -12.75 0.99
CA SER A 81 9.94 -12.85 -0.11
C SER A 81 10.94 -13.97 0.11
N LEU A 82 11.30 -14.65 -0.98
CA LEU A 82 12.35 -15.67 -1.03
C LEU A 82 13.49 -15.19 -1.93
N GLY A 83 14.70 -15.16 -1.40
CA GLY A 83 15.91 -14.71 -2.08
C GLY A 83 16.87 -15.85 -2.38
N LEU A 84 17.47 -15.80 -3.57
CA LEU A 84 18.58 -16.66 -4.00
C LEU A 84 19.80 -15.78 -4.25
N SER A 85 20.92 -16.07 -3.60
CA SER A 85 22.19 -15.37 -3.81
C SER A 85 23.25 -16.32 -4.34
N MET A 86 24.14 -15.84 -5.21
CA MET A 86 25.29 -16.62 -5.69
C MET A 86 26.59 -15.84 -5.50
N ASN A 87 27.57 -16.46 -4.86
CA ASN A 87 28.93 -15.95 -4.77
C ASN A 87 29.73 -16.37 -6.01
N LEU A 88 30.01 -15.39 -6.87
CA LEU A 88 30.92 -15.51 -8.00
C LEU A 88 32.33 -15.26 -7.47
N GLY A 89 33.00 -16.32 -7.01
CA GLY A 89 34.42 -16.25 -6.68
C GLY A 89 35.23 -15.91 -7.93
N VAL A 90 35.51 -14.63 -8.14
CA VAL A 90 36.57 -14.18 -9.02
C VAL A 90 37.82 -14.04 -8.14
N ARG A 91 38.78 -14.94 -8.34
CA ARG A 91 40.13 -14.82 -7.82
C ARG A 91 40.92 -13.83 -8.66
#